data_AF-A0A074Y2D4-F1
#
_entry.id   AF-A0A074Y2D4-F1
#
_cell.length_a   1.000
_cell.length_b   1.000
_cell.length_c   1.000
_cell.angle_alpha   90.00
_cell.angle_beta   90.00
_cell.angle_gamma   90.00
#
_symmetry.space_group_name_H-M   'P 1'
#
loop_
_entity.id
_entity.type
_entity.pdbx_description
1 polymer ?
#
loop_
_entity_poly.entity_id
_entity_poly.type
_entity_poly.pdbx_seq_one_letter_code
_entity_poly.pdbx_strand_id
1 'polypeptide(L)'
;MLSHEEVFRLHYYQTRRGINPSRDPIVRQAYYHRTLIPHFEPRYMFPPMMDSGRSKRTRASISYVEPTELDDDIADPEDSSPFASAPASADELSGSDDSCSDESDSDSDEWTDDKRTLKARFKAQQKKKLAKKAKVQAKKAQKIKDMPFRFMDLPPEIRVMVYKEALVESRKDLSFVSKHQQREIFRGTLQKKHHHLYYGNEWAVKRESYYSDRTVLQLALLRVCKDINAEALPYFYGQTFSFGQPGTLMLFLGRVSPANRLLLRNIIVKGWIDNKNWRKNIFPAFTMLSAATNIKGILLDRVVYNDADDGVYRRFHADPAGFWQDIQYWALAVDGVHGNGAANTDELL
;
A
#
# COMPACT_ATOMS: atom_id res chain seq x y z
N MET A 1 -56.82 1.32 -20.72
CA MET A 1 -55.46 1.88 -20.58
C MET A 1 -55.58 3.38 -20.65
N LEU A 2 -55.17 4.10 -19.60
CA LEU A 2 -55.20 5.57 -19.60
C LEU A 2 -54.12 6.10 -20.55
N SER A 3 -54.43 7.18 -21.26
CA SER A 3 -53.48 7.86 -22.13
C SER A 3 -52.35 8.51 -21.31
N HIS A 4 -51.18 8.71 -21.91
CA HIS A 4 -50.01 9.32 -21.25
C HIS A 4 -50.33 10.70 -20.63
N GLU A 5 -51.28 11.43 -21.23
CA GLU A 5 -51.70 12.76 -20.79
C GLU A 5 -52.62 12.70 -19.55
N GLU A 6 -53.45 11.66 -19.44
CA GLU A 6 -54.31 11.41 -18.27
C GLU A 6 -53.51 10.99 -17.04
N VAL A 7 -52.43 10.20 -17.24
CA VAL A 7 -51.51 9.82 -16.15
C VAL A 7 -50.78 11.04 -15.60
N PHE A 8 -50.37 11.96 -16.47
CA PHE A 8 -49.74 13.22 -16.05
C PHE A 8 -50.71 14.16 -15.32
N ARG A 9 -51.97 14.25 -15.78
CA ARG A 9 -53.01 15.03 -15.08
C ARG A 9 -53.33 14.46 -13.70
N LEU A 10 -53.42 13.13 -13.56
CA LEU A 10 -53.63 12.47 -12.27
C LEU A 10 -52.46 12.70 -11.31
N HIS A 11 -51.23 12.64 -11.79
CA HIS A 11 -50.05 12.91 -10.97
C HIS A 11 -49.98 14.38 -10.53
N TYR A 12 -50.29 15.32 -11.43
CA TYR A 12 -50.33 16.75 -11.10
C TYR A 12 -51.44 17.09 -10.08
N TYR A 13 -52.60 16.43 -10.16
CA TYR A 13 -53.69 16.61 -9.20
C TYR A 13 -53.41 16.00 -7.82
N GLN A 14 -52.71 14.88 -7.74
CA GLN A 14 -52.39 14.20 -6.47
C GLN A 14 -51.32 14.95 -5.66
N THR A 15 -50.30 15.49 -6.32
CA THR A 15 -49.23 16.26 -5.67
C THR A 15 -49.73 17.58 -5.06
N ARG A 16 -50.79 18.17 -5.62
CA ARG A 16 -51.40 19.40 -5.07
C ARG A 16 -52.30 19.18 -3.85
N ARG A 17 -52.73 17.95 -3.57
CA ARG A 17 -53.59 17.61 -2.42
C ARG A 17 -52.86 16.91 -1.26
N GLY A 18 -51.53 16.75 -1.34
CA GLY A 18 -50.75 16.11 -0.28
C GLY A 18 -51.12 14.63 -0.05
N ILE A 19 -51.67 13.96 -1.07
CA ILE A 19 -52.03 12.55 -0.98
C ILE A 19 -50.77 11.73 -1.26
N ASN A 20 -50.27 11.05 -0.23
CA ASN A 20 -49.07 10.24 -0.28
C ASN A 20 -49.34 8.98 -1.13
N PRO A 21 -48.69 8.79 -2.30
CA PRO A 21 -48.99 7.68 -3.22
C PRO A 21 -48.58 6.29 -2.70
N SER A 22 -48.03 6.21 -1.48
CA SER A 22 -47.47 4.98 -0.91
C SER A 22 -48.50 3.91 -0.49
N ARG A 23 -49.80 4.19 -0.59
CA ARG A 23 -50.87 3.27 -0.15
C ARG A 23 -51.62 2.53 -1.26
N ASP A 24 -51.34 2.83 -2.53
CA ASP A 24 -52.11 2.24 -3.64
C ASP A 24 -51.33 1.08 -4.32
N PRO A 25 -51.74 -0.19 -4.15
CA PRO A 25 -50.99 -1.35 -4.65
C PRO A 25 -50.88 -1.41 -6.17
N ILE A 26 -51.78 -0.75 -6.90
CA ILE A 26 -51.76 -0.70 -8.37
C ILE A 26 -50.62 0.21 -8.89
N VAL A 27 -50.29 1.28 -8.17
CA VAL A 27 -49.18 2.18 -8.52
C VAL A 27 -47.83 1.52 -8.26
N ARG A 28 -47.73 0.66 -7.24
CA ARG A 28 -46.53 -0.12 -6.94
C ARG A 28 -46.16 -1.07 -8.09
N GLN A 29 -47.13 -1.79 -8.66
CA GLN A 29 -46.86 -2.78 -9.69
C GLN A 29 -46.45 -2.15 -11.04
N ALA A 30 -46.97 -0.94 -11.34
CA ALA A 30 -46.56 -0.16 -12.52
C ALA A 30 -45.13 0.41 -12.40
N TYR A 31 -44.65 0.68 -11.18
CA TYR A 31 -43.29 1.17 -10.95
C TYR A 31 -42.22 0.08 -11.10
N TYR A 32 -42.48 -1.15 -10.63
CA TYR A 32 -41.51 -2.25 -10.69
C TYR A 32 -41.28 -2.82 -12.10
N HIS A 33 -42.25 -2.73 -13.01
CA HIS A 33 -42.06 -3.20 -14.38
C HIS A 33 -41.38 -2.19 -15.32
N ARG A 34 -41.15 -0.94 -14.89
CA ARG A 34 -40.58 0.12 -15.74
C ARG A 34 -39.12 0.46 -15.44
N THR A 35 -38.51 -0.15 -14.42
CA THR A 35 -37.08 0.04 -14.08
C THR A 35 -36.16 -1.05 -14.66
N LEU A 36 -36.65 -1.90 -15.57
CA LEU A 36 -35.77 -2.64 -16.47
C LEU A 36 -35.16 -1.68 -17.48
N ILE A 37 -34.01 -1.13 -17.09
CA ILE A 37 -32.91 -0.61 -17.92
C ILE A 37 -33.38 0.17 -19.17
N PRO A 38 -33.49 1.51 -19.13
CA PRO A 38 -33.18 2.25 -20.34
C PRO A 38 -31.68 2.03 -20.58
N HIS A 39 -31.34 1.48 -21.74
CA HIS A 39 -29.98 1.53 -22.28
C HIS A 39 -29.49 2.97 -22.23
N PHE A 40 -28.79 3.32 -21.15
CA PHE A 40 -28.13 4.59 -21.00
C PHE A 40 -26.82 4.44 -21.78
N GLU A 41 -26.87 4.64 -23.10
CA GLU A 41 -25.65 4.92 -23.85
C GLU A 41 -25.06 6.20 -23.27
N PRO A 42 -23.92 6.14 -22.58
CA PRO A 42 -23.31 7.34 -22.11
C PRO A 42 -22.63 7.98 -23.33
N ARG A 43 -23.34 8.87 -24.02
CA ARG A 43 -22.72 9.84 -24.93
C ARG A 43 -21.90 10.82 -24.10
N TYR A 44 -20.76 10.34 -23.61
CA TYR A 44 -19.67 11.22 -23.23
C TYR A 44 -19.15 11.85 -24.52
N MET A 45 -19.66 13.04 -24.84
CA MET A 45 -18.93 13.99 -25.67
C MET A 45 -17.65 14.36 -24.89
N PHE A 46 -16.62 13.53 -25.01
CA PHE A 46 -15.27 13.98 -24.78
C PHE A 46 -15.00 15.05 -25.84
N PRO A 47 -14.73 16.30 -25.46
CA PRO A 47 -14.23 17.27 -26.44
C PRO A 47 -12.97 16.68 -27.08
N PRO A 48 -12.76 16.85 -28.40
CA PRO A 48 -11.56 16.37 -29.06
C PRO A 48 -10.36 16.96 -28.31
N MET A 49 -9.59 16.09 -27.67
CA MET A 49 -8.34 16.49 -27.04
C MET A 49 -7.47 17.03 -28.15
N MET A 50 -7.33 18.36 -28.20
CA MET A 50 -6.27 18.97 -28.99
C MET A 50 -4.97 18.39 -28.45
N ASP A 51 -4.31 17.60 -29.29
CA ASP A 51 -3.02 17.00 -29.04
C ASP A 51 -1.99 18.15 -29.03
N SER A 52 -1.92 18.83 -27.89
CA SER A 52 -0.92 19.87 -27.64
C SER A 52 0.42 19.16 -27.64
N GLY A 53 1.12 19.25 -28.78
CA GLY A 53 2.40 18.61 -29.07
C GLY A 53 3.28 18.50 -27.83
N ARG A 54 3.26 17.31 -27.23
CA ARG A 54 4.05 17.01 -26.06
C ARG A 54 5.50 17.11 -26.50
N SER A 55 6.22 18.10 -25.97
CA SER A 55 7.67 18.24 -26.17
C SER A 55 8.32 16.86 -25.99
N LYS A 56 8.90 16.33 -27.07
CA LYS A 56 9.65 15.08 -27.08
C LYS A 56 10.77 15.27 -26.06
N ARG A 57 10.59 14.73 -24.86
CA ARG A 57 11.67 14.70 -23.86
C ARG A 57 12.78 13.85 -24.47
N THR A 58 13.86 14.51 -24.86
CA THR A 58 15.11 13.90 -25.29
C THR A 58 15.55 12.98 -24.16
N ARG A 59 15.39 11.67 -24.35
CA ARG A 59 15.84 10.67 -23.38
C ARG A 59 17.37 10.72 -23.45
N ALA A 60 18.01 10.99 -22.32
CA ALA A 60 19.47 10.96 -22.24
C ALA A 60 19.95 9.59 -22.76
N SER A 61 20.79 9.61 -23.80
CA SER A 61 21.45 8.43 -24.33
C SER A 61 22.41 7.91 -23.26
N ILE A 62 22.05 6.80 -22.62
CA ILE A 62 22.96 6.07 -21.74
C ILE A 62 23.91 5.32 -22.66
N SER A 63 25.15 5.81 -22.79
CA SER A 63 26.22 5.06 -23.46
C SER A 63 26.64 3.93 -22.53
N TYR A 64 26.37 2.69 -22.93
CA TYR A 64 27.00 1.54 -22.31
C TYR A 64 28.46 1.55 -22.76
N VAL A 65 29.36 1.81 -21.82
CA VAL A 65 30.77 1.44 -21.99
C VAL A 65 30.78 -0.08 -21.89
N GLU A 66 31.01 -0.73 -23.03
CA GLU A 66 31.24 -2.18 -23.06
C GLU A 66 32.36 -2.51 -22.07
N PRO A 67 32.13 -3.44 -21.13
CA PRO A 67 33.19 -3.91 -20.26
C PRO A 67 34.25 -4.56 -21.13
N THR A 68 35.41 -3.89 -21.18
CA THR A 68 36.62 -4.38 -21.83
C THR A 68 36.88 -5.81 -21.37
N GLU A 69 36.99 -6.70 -22.35
CA GLU A 69 37.38 -8.09 -22.22
C GLU A 69 38.55 -8.19 -21.25
N LEU A 70 38.27 -8.77 -20.08
CA LEU A 70 39.27 -8.99 -19.05
C LEU A 70 39.85 -10.37 -19.34
N ASP A 71 41.10 -10.34 -19.81
CA ASP A 71 41.94 -11.45 -20.19
C ASP A 71 41.75 -12.69 -19.32
N ASP A 72 41.54 -13.79 -20.04
CA ASP A 72 41.79 -15.17 -19.65
C ASP A 72 43.22 -15.30 -19.11
N ASP A 73 43.37 -15.73 -17.85
CA ASP A 73 44.52 -16.49 -17.33
C ASP A 73 44.36 -16.69 -15.80
N ILE A 74 43.37 -17.49 -15.41
CA ILE A 74 43.38 -18.15 -14.10
C ILE A 74 43.55 -19.64 -14.35
N ALA A 75 44.80 -20.06 -14.22
CA ALA A 75 45.19 -21.46 -14.19
C ALA A 75 44.45 -22.18 -13.05
N ASP A 76 43.75 -23.25 -13.42
CA ASP A 76 43.26 -24.29 -12.53
C ASP A 76 44.41 -25.02 -11.85
N PRO A 77 44.44 -25.10 -10.51
CA PRO A 77 44.96 -26.28 -9.85
C PRO A 77 43.79 -27.20 -9.52
N GLU A 78 43.64 -28.25 -10.33
CA GLU A 78 43.03 -29.49 -9.86
C GLU A 78 43.76 -29.94 -8.59
N ASP A 79 43.07 -29.90 -7.46
CA ASP A 79 43.49 -30.65 -6.27
C ASP A 79 42.25 -31.33 -5.68
N SER A 80 42.10 -32.58 -6.13
CA SER A 80 41.14 -33.55 -5.64
C SER A 80 41.62 -34.05 -4.28
N SER A 81 40.94 -33.65 -3.21
CA SER A 81 41.07 -34.31 -1.91
C SER A 81 39.68 -34.68 -1.34
N PRO A 82 39.47 -35.94 -0.94
CA PRO A 82 38.24 -36.38 -0.30
C PRO A 82 38.30 -36.07 1.20
N PHE A 83 37.48 -35.12 1.68
CA PHE A 83 37.30 -34.91 3.12
C PHE A 83 36.17 -35.80 3.65
N ALA A 84 36.59 -36.92 4.22
CA ALA A 84 35.84 -37.62 5.25
C ALA A 84 35.96 -36.87 6.59
N SER A 85 34.99 -37.15 7.47
CA SER A 85 34.96 -36.96 8.92
C SER A 85 34.79 -35.54 9.49
N ALA A 86 33.61 -35.36 10.11
CA ALA A 86 33.32 -34.51 11.26
C ALA A 86 34.31 -34.76 12.43
N PRO A 87 34.44 -33.85 13.41
CA PRO A 87 33.57 -33.98 14.59
C PRO A 87 33.26 -32.67 15.37
N ALA A 88 32.18 -32.79 16.14
CA ALA A 88 31.96 -32.39 17.55
C ALA A 88 32.58 -31.09 18.11
N SER A 89 31.65 -30.29 18.63
CA SER A 89 31.79 -29.27 19.67
C SER A 89 32.21 -29.85 21.04
N ALA A 90 33.24 -29.27 21.64
CA ALA A 90 33.50 -29.18 23.08
C ALA A 90 34.36 -27.91 23.25
N ASP A 91 33.86 -26.82 23.84
CA ASP A 91 33.73 -26.53 25.28
C ASP A 91 35.03 -26.64 26.10
N GLU A 92 35.34 -25.51 26.72
CA GLU A 92 36.07 -25.28 27.98
C GLU A 92 37.62 -25.29 28.10
N LEU A 93 38.04 -24.35 28.97
CA LEU A 93 39.30 -24.19 29.73
C LEU A 93 40.50 -23.62 28.95
N SER A 94 40.84 -22.33 29.10
CA SER A 94 41.43 -21.67 30.28
C SER A 94 42.58 -22.47 30.89
N GLY A 95 43.80 -22.18 30.45
CA GLY A 95 45.04 -22.72 31.00
C GLY A 95 46.21 -21.82 30.61
N SER A 96 46.49 -20.87 31.49
CA SER A 96 47.77 -20.20 31.60
C SER A 96 48.84 -21.23 31.95
N ASP A 97 49.92 -21.33 31.18
CA ASP A 97 51.20 -21.80 31.71
C ASP A 97 52.34 -21.08 31.00
N ASP A 98 52.94 -20.22 31.78
CA ASP A 98 54.17 -19.48 31.58
C ASP A 98 55.32 -20.48 31.82
N SER A 99 56.00 -20.90 30.75
CA SER A 99 57.17 -21.78 30.85
C SER A 99 58.33 -21.20 30.06
N CYS A 100 59.07 -20.31 30.73
CA CYS A 100 60.44 -19.95 30.41
C CYS A 100 61.36 -21.18 30.55
N SER A 101 61.55 -21.93 29.46
CA SER A 101 62.66 -22.89 29.36
C SER A 101 63.89 -22.17 28.82
N ASP A 102 64.77 -21.84 29.75
CA ASP A 102 66.13 -21.33 29.59
C ASP A 102 67.02 -22.47 29.04
N GLU A 103 67.20 -22.53 27.71
CA GLU A 103 68.13 -23.48 27.09
C GLU A 103 69.48 -22.80 26.83
N SER A 104 70.41 -23.21 27.68
CA SER A 104 71.85 -23.00 27.69
C SER A 104 72.49 -22.93 26.30
N ASP A 105 73.08 -21.76 26.00
CA ASP A 105 74.03 -21.53 24.92
C ASP A 105 75.26 -22.44 25.09
N SER A 106 75.50 -23.30 24.09
CA SER A 106 76.74 -24.04 23.92
C SER A 106 77.45 -23.49 22.66
N ASP A 107 78.36 -22.54 22.90
CA ASP A 107 79.22 -21.91 21.90
C ASP A 107 80.15 -22.93 21.22
N SER A 108 79.89 -23.14 19.94
CA SER A 108 80.80 -23.78 18.99
C SER A 108 80.82 -22.89 17.75
N ASP A 109 81.65 -21.86 17.82
CA ASP A 109 81.91 -20.88 16.76
C ASP A 109 82.57 -21.55 15.54
N GLU A 110 81.75 -21.89 14.55
CA GLU A 110 82.20 -21.98 13.16
C GLU A 110 81.37 -21.00 12.32
N TRP A 111 81.85 -19.76 12.35
CA TRP A 111 81.24 -18.58 11.78
C TRP A 111 81.46 -18.56 10.26
N THR A 112 80.52 -19.13 9.52
CA THR A 112 80.38 -18.93 8.09
C THR A 112 79.29 -17.87 7.84
N ASP A 113 79.66 -16.73 7.24
CA ASP A 113 78.77 -15.59 6.96
C ASP A 113 77.51 -15.96 6.14
N ASP A 114 77.49 -17.14 5.53
CA ASP A 114 76.38 -17.66 4.74
C ASP A 114 75.14 -18.10 5.55
N LYS A 115 75.27 -18.49 6.83
CA LYS A 115 74.11 -18.98 7.62
C LYS A 115 73.13 -17.86 8.02
N ARG A 116 73.63 -16.63 8.25
CA ARG A 116 72.79 -15.47 8.63
C ARG A 116 71.90 -15.01 7.48
N THR A 117 72.40 -15.05 6.25
CA THR A 117 71.66 -14.62 5.05
C THR A 117 70.54 -15.61 4.71
N LEU A 118 70.75 -16.91 4.93
CA LEU A 118 69.73 -17.96 4.71
C LEU A 118 68.55 -17.85 5.69
N LYS A 119 68.81 -17.64 7.00
CA LYS A 119 67.74 -17.44 8.00
C LYS A 119 66.88 -16.19 7.68
N ALA A 120 67.51 -15.10 7.22
CA ALA A 120 66.79 -13.89 6.82
C ALA A 120 65.88 -14.13 5.61
N ARG A 121 66.36 -14.86 4.59
CA ARG A 121 65.56 -15.24 3.41
C ARG A 121 64.37 -16.14 3.80
N PHE A 122 64.58 -17.09 4.71
CA PHE A 122 63.51 -17.98 5.16
C PHE A 122 62.40 -17.23 5.92
N LYS A 123 62.78 -16.33 6.84
CA LYS A 123 61.83 -15.43 7.54
C LYS A 123 61.09 -14.50 6.58
N ALA A 124 61.77 -13.96 5.56
CA ALA A 124 61.14 -13.11 4.55
C ALA A 124 60.13 -13.88 3.67
N GLN A 125 60.45 -15.13 3.30
CA GLN A 125 59.53 -16.00 2.56
C GLN A 125 58.30 -16.38 3.39
N GLN A 126 58.47 -16.71 4.68
CA GLN A 126 57.34 -16.94 5.58
C GLN A 126 56.44 -15.71 5.72
N LYS A 127 57.02 -14.51 5.92
CA LYS A 127 56.25 -13.25 5.96
C LYS A 127 55.47 -12.99 4.66
N LYS A 128 56.07 -13.27 3.49
CA LYS A 128 55.38 -13.15 2.19
C LYS A 128 54.21 -14.14 2.05
N LYS A 129 54.37 -15.39 2.51
CA LYS A 129 53.29 -16.40 2.49
C LYS A 129 52.13 -15.98 3.41
N LEU A 130 52.41 -15.48 4.61
CA LEU A 130 51.40 -14.99 5.55
C LEU A 130 50.66 -13.75 4.99
N ALA A 131 51.37 -12.79 4.39
CA ALA A 131 50.76 -11.61 3.78
C ALA A 131 49.85 -11.97 2.59
N LYS A 132 50.21 -12.98 1.77
CA LYS A 132 49.34 -13.47 0.70
C LYS A 132 48.07 -14.12 1.25
N LYS A 133 48.17 -14.95 2.30
CA LYS A 133 46.99 -15.57 2.95
C LYS A 133 46.05 -14.52 3.55
N ALA A 134 46.58 -13.49 4.21
CA ALA A 134 45.77 -12.39 4.77
C ALA A 134 45.02 -11.60 3.69
N LYS A 135 45.65 -11.32 2.53
CA LYS A 135 44.98 -10.65 1.41
C LYS A 135 43.83 -11.46 0.82
N VAL A 136 43.96 -12.78 0.73
CA VAL A 136 42.88 -13.66 0.23
C VAL A 136 41.72 -13.69 1.21
N GLN A 137 41.99 -13.73 2.53
CA GLN A 137 40.95 -13.68 3.55
C GLN A 137 40.23 -12.33 3.57
N ALA A 138 40.94 -11.21 3.43
CA ALA A 138 40.33 -9.89 3.34
C ALA A 138 39.40 -9.76 2.11
N LYS A 139 39.81 -10.28 0.95
CA LYS A 139 38.96 -10.32 -0.26
C LYS A 139 37.72 -11.20 -0.07
N LYS A 140 37.83 -12.35 0.61
CA LYS A 140 36.67 -13.20 0.93
C LYS A 140 35.70 -12.50 1.89
N ALA A 141 36.21 -11.83 2.93
CA ALA A 141 35.39 -11.07 3.87
C ALA A 141 34.68 -9.88 3.21
N GLN A 142 35.32 -9.21 2.25
CA GLN A 142 34.69 -8.15 1.45
C GLN A 142 33.56 -8.71 0.57
N LYS A 143 33.78 -9.84 -0.11
CA LYS A 143 32.73 -10.49 -0.92
C LYS A 143 31.48 -10.86 -0.11
N ILE A 144 31.62 -11.23 1.17
CA ILE A 144 30.46 -11.52 2.03
C ILE A 144 29.63 -10.25 2.30
N LYS A 145 30.26 -9.07 2.39
CA LYS A 145 29.55 -7.79 2.60
C LYS A 145 28.80 -7.32 1.36
N ASP A 146 29.27 -7.71 0.18
CA ASP A 146 28.67 -7.29 -1.10
C ASP A 146 27.60 -8.25 -1.61
N MET A 147 27.36 -9.40 -0.95
CA MET A 147 26.27 -10.27 -1.38
C MET A 147 24.93 -9.62 -1.04
N PRO A 148 24.09 -9.31 -2.04
CA PRO A 148 22.78 -8.72 -1.80
C PRO A 148 21.95 -9.70 -0.98
N PHE A 149 21.27 -9.18 0.03
CA PHE A 149 20.38 -9.95 0.87
C PHE A 149 19.28 -10.62 0.02
N ARG A 150 19.28 -11.96 0.00
CA ARG A 150 18.34 -12.75 -0.79
C ARG A 150 17.01 -12.84 -0.04
N PHE A 151 16.17 -11.83 -0.21
CA PHE A 151 14.88 -11.72 0.49
C PHE A 151 13.97 -12.95 0.30
N MET A 152 14.03 -13.60 -0.87
CA MET A 152 13.23 -14.80 -1.16
C MET A 152 13.74 -16.07 -0.48
N ASP A 153 14.99 -16.10 -0.01
CA ASP A 153 15.55 -17.23 0.74
C ASP A 153 15.09 -17.22 2.22
N LEU A 154 14.41 -16.14 2.66
CA LEU A 154 13.82 -16.09 3.99
C LEU A 154 12.62 -17.02 4.11
N PRO A 155 12.39 -17.64 5.28
CA PRO A 155 11.15 -18.34 5.58
C PRO A 155 9.92 -17.45 5.35
N PRO A 156 8.80 -17.98 4.85
CA PRO A 156 7.57 -17.22 4.59
C PRO A 156 7.10 -16.41 5.80
N GLU A 157 7.24 -16.94 7.02
CA GLU A 157 6.84 -16.30 8.26
C GLU A 157 7.58 -14.98 8.47
N ILE A 158 8.89 -14.97 8.22
CA ILE A 158 9.72 -13.77 8.34
C ILE A 158 9.35 -12.77 7.24
N ARG A 159 9.08 -13.23 6.01
CA ARG A 159 8.61 -12.33 4.94
C ARG A 159 7.29 -11.65 5.31
N VAL A 160 6.35 -12.40 5.91
CA VAL A 160 5.07 -11.86 6.40
C VAL A 160 5.28 -10.82 7.49
N MET A 161 6.22 -11.03 8.42
CA MET A 161 6.58 -10.02 9.42
C MET A 161 7.09 -8.73 8.76
N VAL A 162 7.97 -8.85 7.76
CA VAL A 162 8.46 -7.70 7.00
C VAL A 162 7.31 -6.99 6.26
N TYR A 163 6.37 -7.71 5.65
CA TYR A 163 5.22 -7.11 4.98
C TYR A 163 4.31 -6.35 5.94
N LYS A 164 4.07 -6.89 7.14
CA LYS A 164 3.29 -6.20 8.17
C LYS A 164 3.97 -4.90 8.59
N GLU A 165 5.25 -4.93 8.91
CA GLU A 165 5.99 -3.72 9.32
C GLU A 165 6.13 -2.68 8.19
N ALA A 166 6.34 -3.14 6.95
CA ALA A 166 6.61 -2.25 5.82
C ALA A 166 5.34 -1.66 5.18
N LEU A 167 4.22 -2.38 5.22
CA LEU A 167 3.00 -2.03 4.48
C LEU A 167 1.80 -1.75 5.37
N VAL A 168 1.78 -2.19 6.63
CA VAL A 168 0.65 -1.99 7.53
C VAL A 168 0.90 -0.81 8.46
N GLU A 169 -0.06 0.11 8.51
CA GLU A 169 -0.01 1.22 9.45
C GLU A 169 -0.35 0.73 10.86
N SER A 170 0.60 0.80 11.80
CA SER A 170 0.42 0.24 13.14
C SER A 170 -0.42 1.10 14.09
N ARG A 171 -0.44 2.42 13.90
CA ARG A 171 -1.02 3.35 14.89
C ARG A 171 -2.35 3.99 14.49
N LYS A 172 -2.67 4.09 13.19
CA LYS A 172 -3.82 4.85 12.69
C LYS A 172 -4.35 4.25 11.39
N ASP A 173 -5.61 4.55 11.07
CA ASP A 173 -6.16 4.22 9.75
C ASP A 173 -5.36 4.89 8.62
N LEU A 174 -5.23 4.18 7.50
CA LEU A 174 -4.58 4.71 6.31
C LEU A 174 -5.49 5.74 5.65
N SER A 175 -5.22 7.02 5.93
CA SER A 175 -6.11 8.11 5.57
C SER A 175 -5.65 8.84 4.30
N PHE A 176 -6.57 9.00 3.35
CA PHE A 176 -6.37 9.68 2.08
C PHE A 176 -7.26 10.90 1.97
N VAL A 177 -6.70 11.94 1.36
CA VAL A 177 -7.42 13.18 1.09
C VAL A 177 -7.10 13.69 -0.30
N SER A 178 -8.07 14.35 -0.93
CA SER A 178 -7.87 15.11 -2.17
C SER A 178 -7.78 16.61 -1.94
N LYS A 179 -6.87 17.29 -2.66
CA LYS A 179 -6.85 18.76 -2.70
C LYS A 179 -8.01 19.31 -3.54
N HIS A 180 -8.24 20.63 -3.43
CA HIS A 180 -9.17 21.40 -4.26
C HIS A 180 -9.25 20.86 -5.70
N GLN A 181 -10.48 20.65 -6.18
CA GLN A 181 -10.82 20.09 -7.49
C GLN A 181 -10.59 18.59 -7.69
N GLN A 182 -10.31 17.80 -6.65
CA GLN A 182 -10.36 16.32 -6.74
C GLN A 182 -9.44 15.75 -7.85
N ARG A 183 -8.25 16.33 -8.08
CA ARG A 183 -7.30 15.80 -9.10
C ARG A 183 -6.18 14.97 -8.49
N GLU A 184 -5.77 15.33 -7.29
CA GLU A 184 -4.66 14.69 -6.59
C GLU A 184 -5.10 14.12 -5.27
N ILE A 185 -4.73 12.86 -5.03
CA ILE A 185 -4.87 12.17 -3.76
C ILE A 185 -3.51 12.18 -3.08
N PHE A 186 -3.48 12.51 -1.80
CA PHE A 186 -2.30 12.40 -0.96
C PHE A 186 -2.67 11.69 0.35
N ARG A 187 -1.69 11.03 0.94
CA ARG A 187 -1.79 10.47 2.29
C ARG A 187 -1.76 11.63 3.29
N GLY A 188 -2.66 11.59 4.27
CA GLY A 188 -2.77 12.65 5.27
C GLY A 188 -3.33 12.12 6.59
N THR A 189 -3.54 13.02 7.53
CA THR A 189 -4.31 12.73 8.75
C THR A 189 -5.59 13.55 8.72
N LEU A 190 -6.70 12.89 9.06
CA LEU A 190 -7.98 13.52 9.30
C LEU A 190 -8.04 13.82 10.79
N GLN A 191 -8.12 15.10 11.15
CA GLN A 191 -8.26 15.52 12.53
C GLN A 191 -9.61 16.20 12.69
N LYS A 192 -10.41 15.70 13.63
CA LYS A 192 -11.64 16.37 14.06
C LYS A 192 -11.23 17.66 14.78
N LYS A 193 -11.57 18.80 14.21
CA LYS A 193 -11.39 20.11 14.82
C LYS A 193 -12.74 20.65 15.23
N HIS A 194 -12.80 21.15 16.46
CA HIS A 194 -13.97 21.86 16.94
C HIS A 194 -14.03 23.24 16.26
N HIS A 195 -15.08 23.50 15.48
CA HIS A 195 -15.26 24.79 14.82
C HIS A 195 -16.09 25.71 15.72
N HIS A 196 -15.42 26.63 16.43
CA HIS A 196 -16.04 27.51 17.44
C HIS A 196 -17.18 28.38 16.91
N LEU A 197 -17.17 28.77 15.63
CA LEU A 197 -18.24 29.63 15.07
C LEU A 197 -19.53 28.89 14.71
N TYR A 198 -19.50 27.56 14.55
CA TYR A 198 -20.62 26.81 13.98
C TYR A 198 -21.14 25.67 14.86
N TYR A 199 -20.68 25.55 16.12
CA TYR A 199 -21.05 24.45 17.04
C TYR A 199 -20.99 23.05 16.39
N GLY A 200 -20.02 22.88 15.49
CA GLY A 200 -19.86 21.68 14.68
C GLY A 200 -18.43 21.19 14.69
N ASN A 201 -18.28 19.90 14.47
CA ASN A 201 -16.97 19.28 14.31
C ASN A 201 -16.60 19.20 12.83
N GLU A 202 -15.56 19.92 12.41
CA GLU A 202 -15.07 19.82 11.04
C GLU A 202 -13.88 18.86 10.98
N TRP A 203 -13.85 17.98 9.99
CA TRP A 203 -12.66 17.19 9.71
C TRP A 203 -11.65 18.04 8.95
N ALA A 204 -10.68 18.57 9.67
CA ALA A 204 -9.58 19.27 9.08
C ALA A 204 -8.55 18.28 8.54
N VAL A 205 -8.18 18.51 7.30
CA VAL A 205 -7.15 17.76 6.61
C VAL A 205 -5.81 18.34 7.01
N LYS A 206 -5.03 17.57 7.78
CA LYS A 206 -3.65 17.93 8.04
C LYS A 206 -2.76 17.11 7.13
N ARG A 207 -2.06 17.80 6.22
CA ARG A 207 -0.96 17.18 5.47
C ARG A 207 0.01 16.64 6.50
N GLU A 208 0.45 15.40 6.29
CA GLU A 208 1.38 14.75 7.19
C GLU A 208 2.60 15.63 7.38
N SER A 209 2.86 16.01 8.64
CA SER A 209 4.12 16.64 9.02
C SER A 209 5.18 15.55 9.09
N TYR A 210 6.42 15.89 8.72
CA TYR A 210 7.57 14.97 8.72
C TYR A 210 7.84 14.34 10.11
N TYR A 211 7.26 14.90 11.18
CA TYR A 211 7.41 14.45 12.57
C TYR A 211 6.22 13.65 13.10
N SER A 212 5.32 13.15 12.24
CA SER A 212 4.28 12.26 12.73
C SER A 212 4.87 10.88 13.05
N ASP A 213 4.52 10.37 14.23
CA ASP A 213 4.66 9.01 14.77
C ASP A 213 4.15 7.84 13.89
N ARG A 214 4.04 8.04 12.57
CA ARG A 214 3.53 7.06 11.61
C ARG A 214 4.63 6.17 11.06
N THR A 215 4.25 4.94 10.74
CA THR A 215 5.13 4.03 10.02
C THR A 215 5.32 4.53 8.58
N VAL A 216 6.57 4.50 8.12
CA VAL A 216 6.92 4.86 6.74
C VAL A 216 6.46 3.72 5.85
N LEU A 217 5.35 3.91 5.14
CA LEU A 217 4.85 2.92 4.18
C LEU A 217 5.84 2.75 3.02
N GLN A 218 6.39 1.55 2.89
CA GLN A 218 7.36 1.22 1.85
C GLN A 218 6.67 0.58 0.64
N LEU A 219 5.81 1.35 -0.05
CA LEU A 219 5.10 0.87 -1.25
C LEU A 219 6.03 0.47 -2.41
N ALA A 220 7.31 0.88 -2.36
CA ALA A 220 8.33 0.42 -3.28
C ALA A 220 8.50 -1.11 -3.25
N LEU A 221 8.24 -1.75 -2.10
CA LEU A 221 8.31 -3.20 -1.95
C LEU A 221 7.36 -3.93 -2.90
N LEU A 222 6.17 -3.36 -3.14
CA LEU A 222 5.18 -3.91 -4.07
C LEU A 222 5.64 -3.87 -5.53
N ARG A 223 6.72 -3.16 -5.87
CA ARG A 223 7.23 -3.01 -7.24
C ARG A 223 8.46 -3.87 -7.53
N VAL A 224 9.01 -4.56 -6.52
CA VAL A 224 10.30 -5.26 -6.64
C VAL A 224 10.19 -6.48 -7.56
N CYS A 225 9.32 -7.44 -7.24
CA CYS A 225 9.06 -8.61 -8.07
C CYS A 225 7.60 -9.06 -7.95
N LYS A 226 7.16 -9.93 -8.88
CA LYS A 226 5.78 -10.42 -8.95
C LYS A 226 5.40 -11.30 -7.75
N ASP A 227 6.33 -12.11 -7.26
CA ASP A 227 6.08 -13.01 -6.12
C ASP A 227 5.90 -12.21 -4.83
N ILE A 228 6.81 -11.26 -4.55
CA ILE A 228 6.67 -10.33 -3.43
C ILE A 228 5.38 -9.52 -3.57
N ASN A 229 5.05 -9.06 -4.78
CA ASN A 229 3.82 -8.33 -5.02
C ASN A 229 2.59 -9.19 -4.63
N ALA A 230 2.50 -10.43 -5.10
CA ALA A 230 1.40 -11.34 -4.81
C ALA A 230 1.28 -11.69 -3.31
N GLU A 231 2.40 -11.96 -2.63
CA GLU A 231 2.41 -12.24 -1.18
C GLU A 231 2.03 -11.00 -0.35
N ALA A 232 2.51 -9.81 -0.74
CA ALA A 232 2.41 -8.60 0.05
C ALA A 232 1.10 -7.81 -0.17
N LEU A 233 0.47 -7.94 -1.33
CA LEU A 233 -0.76 -7.23 -1.71
C LEU A 233 -1.90 -7.35 -0.69
N PRO A 234 -2.23 -8.56 -0.18
CA PRO A 234 -3.29 -8.74 0.80
C PRO A 234 -3.05 -7.99 2.11
N TYR A 235 -1.79 -7.79 2.51
CA TYR A 235 -1.46 -7.03 3.71
C TYR A 235 -1.68 -5.54 3.50
N PHE A 236 -1.35 -5.01 2.32
CA PHE A 236 -1.59 -3.61 2.02
C PHE A 236 -3.09 -3.30 1.90
N TYR A 237 -3.83 -4.04 1.08
CA TYR A 237 -5.26 -3.77 0.82
C TYR A 237 -6.21 -4.32 1.89
N GLY A 238 -5.73 -5.23 2.75
CA GLY A 238 -6.51 -5.77 3.87
C GLY A 238 -6.69 -4.80 5.04
N GLN A 239 -6.07 -3.63 4.99
CA GLN A 239 -6.18 -2.57 5.99
C GLN A 239 -7.48 -1.77 5.88
N THR A 240 -7.72 -0.95 6.90
CA THR A 240 -8.81 0.03 6.90
C THR A 240 -8.36 1.32 6.20
N PHE A 241 -9.06 1.65 5.10
CA PHE A 241 -8.83 2.85 4.32
C PHE A 241 -9.81 3.95 4.75
N SER A 242 -9.28 5.07 5.25
CA SER A 242 -10.08 6.25 5.58
C SER A 242 -9.99 7.29 4.47
N PHE A 243 -11.11 7.83 4.02
CA PHE A 243 -11.19 8.86 2.99
C PHE A 243 -11.87 10.09 3.57
N GLY A 244 -11.28 11.27 3.35
CA GLY A 244 -11.87 12.52 3.85
C GLY A 244 -13.08 13.00 3.06
N GLN A 245 -13.29 12.51 1.83
CA GLN A 245 -14.41 12.87 0.96
C GLN A 245 -14.74 11.72 -0.01
N PRO A 246 -16.01 11.57 -0.44
CA PRO A 246 -16.39 10.58 -1.46
C PRO A 246 -15.61 10.74 -2.79
N GLY A 247 -15.30 11.98 -3.18
CA GLY A 247 -14.48 12.22 -4.37
C GLY A 247 -13.06 11.65 -4.23
N THR A 248 -12.48 11.67 -3.03
CA THR A 248 -11.17 11.04 -2.80
C THR A 248 -11.26 9.52 -2.95
N LEU A 249 -12.32 8.89 -2.44
CA LEU A 249 -12.58 7.46 -2.63
C LEU A 249 -12.73 7.12 -4.12
N MET A 250 -13.53 7.87 -4.87
CA MET A 250 -13.69 7.68 -6.32
C MET A 250 -12.35 7.72 -7.05
N LEU A 251 -11.54 8.75 -6.80
CA LEU A 251 -10.22 8.86 -7.43
C LEU A 251 -9.29 7.71 -7.04
N PHE A 252 -9.36 7.27 -5.79
CA PHE A 252 -8.54 6.17 -5.29
C PHE A 252 -8.90 4.88 -6.04
N LEU A 253 -10.19 4.56 -6.10
CA LEU A 253 -10.69 3.40 -6.83
C LEU A 253 -10.35 3.48 -8.33
N GLY A 254 -10.41 4.66 -8.93
CA GLY A 254 -9.99 4.88 -10.32
C GLY A 254 -8.50 4.58 -10.57
N ARG A 255 -7.65 4.69 -9.54
CA ARG A 255 -6.21 4.36 -9.62
C ARG A 255 -5.89 2.91 -9.26
N VAL A 256 -6.75 2.26 -8.49
CA VAL A 256 -6.61 0.85 -8.11
C VAL A 256 -7.15 -0.03 -9.25
N SER A 257 -6.36 -1.02 -9.68
CA SER A 257 -6.78 -1.96 -10.71
C SER A 257 -8.01 -2.78 -10.25
N PRO A 258 -8.91 -3.19 -11.16
CA PRO A 258 -10.08 -4.00 -10.79
C PRO A 258 -9.72 -5.25 -9.97
N ALA A 259 -8.63 -5.95 -10.31
CA ALA A 259 -8.15 -7.10 -9.55
C ALA A 259 -7.76 -6.76 -8.11
N ASN A 260 -7.11 -5.62 -7.88
CA ASN A 260 -6.70 -5.20 -6.54
C ASN A 260 -7.87 -4.67 -5.71
N ARG A 261 -8.94 -4.18 -6.35
CA ARG A 261 -10.17 -3.77 -5.64
C ARG A 261 -10.82 -4.95 -4.92
N LEU A 262 -10.67 -6.17 -5.45
CA LEU A 262 -11.12 -7.40 -4.79
C LEU A 262 -10.45 -7.62 -3.43
N LEU A 263 -9.32 -6.97 -3.13
CA LEU A 263 -8.61 -7.16 -1.87
C LEU A 263 -9.01 -6.15 -0.79
N LEU A 264 -9.80 -5.13 -1.15
CA LEU A 264 -10.29 -4.13 -0.21
C LEU A 264 -11.28 -4.76 0.77
N ARG A 265 -11.11 -4.48 2.06
CA ARG A 265 -11.97 -5.03 3.13
C ARG A 265 -12.78 -3.97 3.84
N ASN A 266 -12.12 -2.96 4.40
CA ASN A 266 -12.75 -1.97 5.25
C ASN A 266 -12.53 -0.57 4.68
N ILE A 267 -13.63 0.15 4.42
CA ILE A 267 -13.60 1.51 3.89
C ILE A 267 -14.34 2.41 4.86
N ILE A 268 -13.72 3.53 5.22
CA ILE A 268 -14.34 4.58 6.02
C ILE A 268 -14.34 5.87 5.21
N VAL A 269 -15.49 6.48 5.00
CA VAL A 269 -15.60 7.82 4.42
C VAL A 269 -15.94 8.77 5.56
N LYS A 270 -14.94 9.50 6.06
CA LYS A 270 -15.07 10.47 7.15
C LYS A 270 -15.39 11.85 6.61
N GLY A 271 -15.94 12.70 7.47
CA GLY A 271 -16.04 14.13 7.19
C GLY A 271 -16.91 14.47 6.00
N TRP A 272 -17.84 13.57 5.69
CA TRP A 272 -18.80 13.79 4.64
C TRP A 272 -19.70 14.99 5.00
N ILE A 273 -20.00 15.82 4.00
CA ILE A 273 -20.93 16.94 4.10
C ILE A 273 -21.92 16.77 2.95
N ASP A 274 -23.21 16.85 3.24
CA ASP A 274 -24.23 16.87 2.21
C ASP A 274 -24.09 18.19 1.44
N ASN A 275 -23.45 18.14 0.27
CA ASN A 275 -23.41 19.21 -0.71
C ASN A 275 -23.89 18.68 -2.07
N LYS A 276 -24.41 19.54 -2.94
CA LYS A 276 -24.95 19.10 -4.27
C LYS A 276 -23.97 18.27 -5.13
N ASN A 277 -22.68 18.27 -4.81
CA ASN A 277 -21.65 17.55 -5.57
C ASN A 277 -21.34 16.15 -5.03
N TRP A 278 -21.89 15.72 -3.89
CA TRP A 278 -21.61 14.38 -3.38
C TRP A 278 -22.19 13.28 -4.27
N ARG A 279 -23.43 13.46 -4.80
CA ARG A 279 -24.10 12.49 -5.67
C ARG A 279 -23.24 12.12 -6.88
N LYS A 280 -22.56 13.13 -7.43
CA LYS A 280 -21.66 13.00 -8.59
C LYS A 280 -20.45 12.11 -8.32
N ASN A 281 -20.02 12.01 -7.06
CA ASN A 281 -18.80 11.29 -6.68
C ASN A 281 -19.10 9.95 -6.01
N ILE A 282 -20.18 9.85 -5.24
CA ILE A 282 -20.54 8.62 -4.54
C ILE A 282 -21.04 7.56 -5.52
N PHE A 283 -21.87 7.93 -6.49
CA PHE A 283 -22.48 6.98 -7.42
C PHE A 283 -21.41 6.25 -8.25
N PRO A 284 -20.42 6.94 -8.85
CA PRO A 284 -19.31 6.26 -9.52
C PRO A 284 -18.44 5.44 -8.55
N ALA A 285 -18.22 5.91 -7.32
CA ALA A 285 -17.44 5.17 -6.33
C ALA A 285 -18.11 3.84 -5.97
N PHE A 286 -19.40 3.83 -5.64
CA PHE A 286 -20.14 2.61 -5.33
C PHE A 286 -20.32 1.71 -6.55
N THR A 287 -20.50 2.27 -7.75
CA THR A 287 -20.45 1.50 -8.99
C THR A 287 -19.10 0.78 -9.17
N MET A 288 -17.98 1.38 -8.74
CA MET A 288 -16.67 0.70 -8.79
C MET A 288 -16.49 -0.33 -7.66
N LEU A 289 -17.14 -0.13 -6.51
CA LEU A 289 -17.10 -1.04 -5.36
C LEU A 289 -18.01 -2.25 -5.53
N SER A 290 -19.06 -2.19 -6.36
CA SER A 290 -19.91 -3.35 -6.62
C SER A 290 -19.14 -4.54 -7.21
N ALA A 291 -17.98 -4.29 -7.84
CA ALA A 291 -17.10 -5.35 -8.34
C ALA A 291 -16.16 -5.92 -7.25
N ALA A 292 -16.04 -5.29 -6.08
CA ALA A 292 -15.07 -5.64 -5.04
C ALA A 292 -15.65 -6.67 -4.06
N THR A 293 -15.42 -7.96 -4.31
CA THR A 293 -16.12 -9.05 -3.60
C THR A 293 -15.80 -9.24 -2.12
N ASN A 294 -14.68 -8.72 -1.63
CA ASN A 294 -14.22 -8.97 -0.25
C ASN A 294 -14.44 -7.80 0.71
N ILE A 295 -15.30 -6.85 0.35
CA ILE A 295 -15.67 -5.75 1.25
C ILE A 295 -16.44 -6.34 2.43
N LYS A 296 -15.96 -6.04 3.64
CA LYS A 296 -16.57 -6.45 4.91
C LYS A 296 -17.38 -5.34 5.57
N GLY A 297 -17.04 -4.08 5.27
CA GLY A 297 -17.71 -2.94 5.87
C GLY A 297 -17.38 -1.63 5.17
N ILE A 298 -18.41 -0.82 4.95
CA ILE A 298 -18.30 0.56 4.48
C ILE A 298 -18.93 1.47 5.54
N LEU A 299 -18.12 2.22 6.27
CA LEU A 299 -18.58 3.18 7.26
C LEU A 299 -18.65 4.58 6.64
N LEU A 300 -19.82 5.23 6.72
CA LEU A 300 -20.02 6.59 6.26
C LEU A 300 -20.19 7.50 7.49
N ASP A 301 -19.12 8.20 7.86
CA ASP A 301 -19.09 9.12 9.00
C ASP A 301 -19.43 10.54 8.54
N ARG A 302 -20.66 10.96 8.88
CA ARG A 302 -21.22 12.25 8.50
C ARG A 302 -20.84 13.35 9.49
N VAL A 303 -20.49 14.52 8.95
CA VAL A 303 -20.43 15.75 9.76
C VAL A 303 -21.85 16.20 10.10
N VAL A 304 -22.15 16.21 11.39
CA VAL A 304 -23.32 16.86 11.96
C VAL A 304 -22.86 18.25 12.43
N TYR A 305 -23.49 19.30 11.91
CA TYR A 305 -23.03 20.68 12.13
C TYR A 305 -23.63 21.31 13.39
N ASN A 306 -24.71 20.79 13.96
CA ASN A 306 -25.36 21.31 15.18
C ASN A 306 -26.30 20.27 15.80
N ASP A 307 -26.61 20.33 17.10
CA ASP A 307 -27.74 19.59 17.71
C ASP A 307 -29.10 19.99 17.08
N ALA A 308 -29.15 21.16 16.43
CA ALA A 308 -30.29 21.62 15.64
C ALA A 308 -30.31 21.12 14.17
N ASP A 309 -29.44 20.18 13.77
CA ASP A 309 -29.49 19.51 12.45
C ASP A 309 -30.85 18.84 12.21
N ASP A 310 -31.65 18.61 13.26
CA ASP A 310 -33.03 18.16 13.15
C ASP A 310 -33.97 19.19 12.48
N GLY A 311 -33.67 20.49 12.57
CA GLY A 311 -34.61 21.56 12.21
C GLY A 311 -34.16 22.50 11.08
N VAL A 312 -32.91 22.96 11.08
CA VAL A 312 -32.49 24.08 10.20
C VAL A 312 -31.83 23.61 8.91
N TYR A 313 -31.06 22.51 8.96
CA TYR A 313 -30.42 21.96 7.75
C TYR A 313 -31.38 21.20 6.83
N ARG A 314 -32.58 20.81 7.31
CA ARG A 314 -33.67 20.36 6.41
C ARG A 314 -34.01 21.37 5.32
N ARG A 315 -33.75 22.67 5.52
CA ARG A 315 -34.06 23.69 4.50
C ARG A 315 -33.06 23.76 3.35
N PHE A 316 -31.81 23.32 3.54
CA PHE A 316 -30.80 23.37 2.49
C PHE A 316 -30.70 22.07 1.69
N HIS A 317 -31.29 20.99 2.22
CA HIS A 317 -31.43 19.72 1.54
C HIS A 317 -32.85 19.59 0.99
N ALA A 318 -32.98 19.65 -0.32
CA ALA A 318 -34.27 19.47 -0.99
C ALA A 318 -34.90 18.10 -0.71
N ASP A 319 -34.12 17.12 -0.24
CA ASP A 319 -34.61 15.77 0.07
C ASP A 319 -33.61 14.93 0.91
N PRO A 320 -33.56 15.10 2.25
CA PRO A 320 -32.75 14.24 3.12
C PRO A 320 -33.20 12.77 3.09
N ALA A 321 -34.47 12.49 2.75
CA ALA A 321 -34.97 11.12 2.61
C ALA A 321 -34.37 10.45 1.36
N GLY A 322 -34.27 11.17 0.25
CA GLY A 322 -33.65 10.68 -0.98
C GLY A 322 -32.18 10.30 -0.82
N PHE A 323 -31.42 11.00 0.04
CA PHE A 323 -30.04 10.61 0.35
C PHE A 323 -29.94 9.24 1.01
N TRP A 324 -30.69 9.04 2.10
CA TRP A 324 -30.66 7.76 2.82
C TRP A 324 -31.25 6.64 1.97
N GLN A 325 -32.23 6.94 1.12
CA GLN A 325 -32.72 5.98 0.13
C GLN A 325 -31.64 5.59 -0.88
N ASP A 326 -30.85 6.55 -1.38
CA ASP A 326 -29.73 6.26 -2.28
C ASP A 326 -28.65 5.40 -1.58
N ILE A 327 -28.26 5.75 -0.35
CA ILE A 327 -27.30 4.93 0.42
C ILE A 327 -27.86 3.55 0.68
N GLN A 328 -29.10 3.46 1.14
CA GLN A 328 -29.75 2.19 1.45
C GLN A 328 -29.85 1.32 0.20
N TYR A 329 -30.19 1.92 -0.95
CA TYR A 329 -30.16 1.24 -2.24
C TYR A 329 -28.77 0.67 -2.54
N TRP A 330 -27.72 1.46 -2.33
CA TRP A 330 -26.35 1.00 -2.56
C TRP A 330 -25.88 -0.04 -1.54
N ALA A 331 -26.24 0.10 -0.28
CA ALA A 331 -25.96 -0.88 0.77
C ALA A 331 -26.62 -2.22 0.42
N LEU A 332 -27.90 -2.20 0.03
CA LEU A 332 -28.62 -3.38 -0.43
C LEU A 332 -28.02 -3.97 -1.72
N ALA A 333 -27.55 -3.13 -2.66
CA ALA A 333 -26.89 -3.59 -3.87
C ALA A 333 -25.53 -4.26 -3.57
N VAL A 334 -24.77 -3.70 -2.63
CA VAL A 334 -23.50 -4.25 -2.16
C VAL A 334 -23.74 -5.57 -1.40
N ASP A 335 -24.70 -5.61 -0.48
CA ASP A 335 -25.11 -6.83 0.22
C ASP A 335 -25.61 -7.93 -0.73
N GLY A 336 -26.38 -7.56 -1.76
CA GLY A 336 -26.87 -8.49 -2.77
C GLY A 336 -25.74 -9.17 -3.55
N VAL A 337 -24.58 -8.52 -3.69
CA VAL A 337 -23.41 -9.07 -4.39
C VAL A 337 -22.47 -9.81 -3.44
N HIS A 338 -22.36 -9.38 -2.18
CA HIS A 338 -21.35 -9.89 -1.24
C HIS A 338 -21.88 -10.85 -0.16
N GLY A 339 -23.20 -11.04 -0.10
CA GLY A 339 -23.87 -11.77 0.97
C GLY A 339 -24.30 -10.84 2.11
N ASN A 340 -25.33 -11.25 2.84
CA ASN A 340 -25.97 -10.44 3.88
C ASN A 340 -24.95 -9.92 4.92
N GLY A 341 -24.90 -8.60 5.14
CA GLY A 341 -24.15 -7.95 6.22
C GLY A 341 -22.80 -7.33 5.84
N ALA A 342 -22.47 -7.24 4.55
CA ALA A 342 -21.25 -6.56 4.07
C ALA A 342 -21.37 -5.03 4.12
N ALA A 343 -22.57 -4.50 3.96
CA ALA A 343 -22.90 -3.09 4.08
C ALA A 343 -23.72 -2.87 5.35
N ASN A 344 -23.05 -2.88 6.51
CA ASN A 344 -23.74 -2.54 7.74
C ASN A 344 -24.00 -1.03 7.79
N THR A 345 -25.22 -0.62 7.46
CA THR A 345 -25.74 0.71 7.79
C THR A 345 -26.19 0.69 9.26
N ASP A 346 -25.27 0.42 10.18
CA ASP A 346 -25.56 0.68 11.58
C ASP A 346 -25.79 2.19 11.67
N GLU A 347 -27.05 2.57 11.87
CA GLU A 347 -27.42 3.91 12.24
C GLU A 347 -26.66 4.23 13.54
N LEU A 348 -25.56 4.99 13.41
CA LEU A 348 -25.11 5.87 14.48
C LEU A 348 -26.19 6.96 14.62
N LEU A 349 -27.31 6.58 15.24
CA LEU A 349 -28.26 7.51 15.85
C LEU A 349 -27.56 8.24 16.99
#